data_AF-A0A4Y2DC27-F1
#
_entry.id   AF-A0A4Y2DC27-F1
#
_cell.length_a   1.000
_cell.length_b   1.000
_cell.length_c   1.000
_cell.angle_alpha   90.00
_cell.angle_beta   90.00
_cell.angle_gamma   90.00
#
_symmetry.space_group_name_H-M   'P 1'
#
loop_
_entity.id
_entity.type
_entity.pdbx_description
1 polymer ?
#
loop_
_entity_poly.entity_id
_entity_poly.type
_entity_poly.pdbx_seq_one_letter_code
_entity_poly.pdbx_strand_id
1 'polypeptide(L)'
;MREQTNWQDMQRNMGNPIHLLSCLNRRIKGLLWKSMLEEWQTSWKNGDTGRKIYNIVPSVSLRPTNWIREDAIFFSQRGPAYLKRFHLSDSDYCSCGGIGTALHYATGCIFTVSWHMRKPVPNFGQEWLKRVVNTLVSRHKTRRIVKIIREKRSFPAYLAFNFLAS
;
A
#
# COMPACT_ATOMS: atom_id res chain seq x y z
N MET A 1 -26.21 14.30 -11.56
CA MET A 1 -25.65 15.37 -10.71
C MET A 1 -24.69 14.76 -9.70
N ARG A 2 -23.38 14.83 -9.98
CA ARG A 2 -22.31 14.77 -8.96
C ARG A 2 -21.03 15.30 -9.61
N GLU A 3 -20.54 16.42 -9.09
CA GLU A 3 -19.37 17.18 -9.55
C GLU A 3 -18.10 16.32 -9.47
N GLN A 4 -17.53 15.95 -10.61
CA GLN A 4 -16.27 15.20 -10.70
C GLN A 4 -15.12 15.99 -11.35
N THR A 5 -15.25 17.28 -11.62
CA THR A 5 -14.32 18.02 -12.49
C THR A 5 -13.77 19.29 -11.83
N ASN A 6 -13.09 19.14 -10.69
CA ASN A 6 -12.29 20.25 -10.13
C ASN A 6 -10.85 19.80 -9.83
N TRP A 7 -10.67 18.60 -9.25
CA TRP A 7 -9.34 18.09 -8.88
C TRP A 7 -8.45 17.69 -10.06
N GLN A 8 -9.01 17.07 -11.10
CA GLN A 8 -8.24 16.65 -12.28
C GLN A 8 -7.82 17.86 -13.15
N ASP A 9 -8.64 18.91 -13.18
CA ASP A 9 -8.28 20.17 -13.86
C ASP A 9 -7.29 21.01 -13.04
N MET A 10 -7.34 20.96 -11.70
CA MET A 10 -6.26 21.48 -10.83
C MET A 10 -4.91 20.81 -11.12
N GLN A 11 -4.90 19.49 -11.36
CA GLN A 11 -3.69 18.74 -11.68
C GLN A 11 -3.15 19.05 -13.09
N ARG A 12 -4.00 19.35 -14.07
CA ARG A 12 -3.58 19.73 -15.43
C ARG A 12 -2.92 21.11 -15.49
N ASN A 13 -3.37 22.05 -14.65
CA ASN A 13 -2.87 23.43 -14.66
C ASN A 13 -1.65 23.66 -13.76
N MET A 14 -1.34 22.74 -12.85
CA MET A 14 -0.12 22.78 -12.04
C MET A 14 0.96 21.92 -12.71
N GLY A 15 1.82 22.53 -13.52
CA GLY A 15 3.03 21.88 -14.03
C GLY A 15 3.83 21.19 -12.90
N ASN A 16 4.57 20.12 -13.23
CA ASN A 16 5.19 19.21 -12.26
C ASN A 16 5.83 19.96 -11.06
N PRO A 17 5.21 19.92 -9.87
CA PRO A 17 5.60 20.74 -8.72
C PRO A 17 7.06 20.52 -8.27
N ILE A 18 7.59 19.32 -8.54
CA ILE A 18 8.95 18.92 -8.17
C ILE A 18 10.01 19.73 -8.92
N HIS A 19 9.76 20.09 -10.18
CA HIS A 19 10.68 20.92 -10.96
C HIS A 19 10.66 22.38 -10.50
N LEU A 20 9.50 22.91 -10.13
CA LEU A 20 9.35 24.29 -9.62
C LEU A 20 10.00 24.45 -8.24
N LEU A 21 9.91 23.43 -7.39
CA LEU A 21 10.62 23.38 -6.12
C LEU A 21 12.15 23.33 -6.32
N SER A 22 12.67 22.76 -7.41
CA SER A 22 14.12 22.58 -7.59
C SER A 22 14.94 23.89 -7.55
N CYS A 23 14.36 25.01 -7.97
CA CYS A 23 15.02 26.33 -8.03
C CYS A 23 14.91 27.16 -6.73
N LEU A 24 14.11 26.72 -5.76
CA LEU A 24 13.91 27.47 -4.51
C LEU A 24 15.10 27.32 -3.55
N ASN A 25 15.43 28.39 -2.81
CA ASN A 25 16.49 28.34 -1.79
C ASN A 25 16.08 27.38 -0.65
N ARG A 26 17.06 26.68 -0.05
CA ARG A 26 16.93 25.61 0.94
C ARG A 26 15.95 25.94 2.08
N ARG A 27 15.90 27.21 2.50
CA ARG A 27 15.04 27.71 3.58
C ARG A 27 13.55 27.73 3.20
N ILE A 28 13.21 28.25 2.01
CA ILE A 28 11.82 28.30 1.50
C ILE A 28 11.31 26.89 1.25
N LYS A 29 12.15 26.08 0.60
CA LYS A 29 12.02 24.63 0.45
C LYS A 29 11.61 23.95 1.77
N GLY A 30 12.39 24.16 2.85
CA GLY A 30 12.10 23.61 4.17
C GLY A 30 10.74 24.01 4.74
N LEU A 31 10.33 25.27 4.56
CA LEU A 31 9.03 25.76 5.02
C LEU A 31 7.86 25.13 4.24
N LEU A 32 7.99 25.02 2.92
CA LEU A 32 6.98 24.38 2.08
C LEU A 32 6.80 22.90 2.44
N TRP A 33 7.89 22.16 2.62
CA TRP A 33 7.81 20.76 3.05
C TRP A 33 7.18 20.58 4.42
N LYS A 34 7.47 21.49 5.35
CA LYS A 34 6.87 21.47 6.69
C LYS A 34 5.35 21.68 6.61
N SER A 35 4.90 22.71 5.90
CA SER A 35 3.46 23.01 5.72
C SER A 35 2.73 21.85 5.03
N MET A 36 3.30 21.32 3.94
CA MET A 36 2.74 20.19 3.22
C MET A 36 2.62 18.94 4.10
N LEU A 37 3.63 18.64 4.92
CA LEU A 37 3.59 17.51 5.83
C LEU A 37 2.52 17.67 6.93
N GLU A 38 2.34 18.87 7.46
CA GLU A 38 1.34 19.16 8.49
C GLU A 38 -0.09 19.01 7.95
N GLU A 39 -0.36 19.54 6.75
CA GLU A 39 -1.63 19.35 6.06
C GLU A 39 -1.88 17.88 5.75
N TRP A 40 -0.88 17.18 5.20
CA TRP A 40 -1.01 15.77 4.87
C TRP A 40 -1.26 14.91 6.12
N GLN A 41 -0.55 15.19 7.22
CA GLN A 41 -0.75 14.51 8.48
C GLN A 41 -2.16 14.73 9.04
N THR A 42 -2.70 15.94 8.88
CA THR A 42 -4.05 16.29 9.32
C THR A 42 -5.10 15.53 8.51
N SER A 43 -4.95 15.51 7.19
CA SER A 43 -5.79 14.70 6.29
C SER A 43 -5.69 13.20 6.62
N TRP A 44 -4.50 12.70 6.94
CA TRP A 44 -4.29 11.30 7.31
C TRP A 44 -4.96 10.91 8.63
N LYS A 45 -4.97 11.82 9.62
CA LYS A 45 -5.65 11.62 10.91
C LYS A 45 -7.17 11.62 10.76
N ASN A 46 -7.69 12.53 9.96
CA ASN A 46 -9.13 12.80 9.83
C ASN A 46 -9.81 11.96 8.73
N GLY A 47 -9.03 11.34 7.84
CA GLY A 47 -9.56 10.52 6.75
C GLY A 47 -10.12 9.18 7.22
N ASP A 48 -11.28 8.80 6.66
CA ASP A 48 -11.94 7.51 6.89
C ASP A 48 -11.45 6.40 5.96
N THR A 49 -10.84 6.76 4.83
CA THR A 49 -10.27 5.78 3.90
C THR A 49 -8.89 5.33 4.39
N GLY A 50 -8.60 4.03 4.31
CA GLY A 50 -7.27 3.52 4.65
C GLY A 50 -6.98 3.42 6.14
N ARG A 51 -7.98 3.47 7.04
CA ARG A 51 -7.80 3.33 8.51
C ARG A 51 -6.98 2.10 8.93
N LYS A 52 -7.10 0.99 8.18
CA LYS A 52 -6.28 -0.22 8.41
C LYS A 52 -4.79 0.06 8.25
N ILE A 53 -4.41 0.90 7.29
CA ILE A 53 -3.03 1.32 7.06
C ILE A 53 -2.63 2.38 8.09
N TYR A 54 -3.50 3.35 8.40
CA TYR A 54 -3.27 4.35 9.46
C TYR A 54 -2.90 3.70 10.80
N ASN A 55 -3.61 2.64 11.18
CA ASN A 55 -3.35 1.91 12.43
C ASN A 55 -1.96 1.27 12.49
N ILE A 56 -1.30 1.09 11.34
CA ILE A 56 0.03 0.50 11.22
C ILE A 56 1.08 1.60 11.03
N VAL A 57 0.77 2.61 10.21
CA VAL A 57 1.62 3.78 9.91
C VAL A 57 0.82 5.06 10.19
N PRO A 58 0.78 5.51 11.45
CA PRO A 58 -0.06 6.66 11.83
C PRO A 58 0.57 8.00 11.44
N SER A 59 1.88 8.02 11.17
CA SER A 59 2.64 9.22 10.83
C SER A 59 3.03 9.25 9.35
N VAL A 60 2.79 10.38 8.69
CA VAL A 60 3.35 10.64 7.36
C VAL A 60 4.80 11.10 7.51
N SER A 61 5.69 10.64 6.64
CA SER A 61 7.09 11.06 6.65
C SER A 61 7.66 11.18 5.25
N LEU A 62 8.47 12.21 5.01
CA LEU A 62 9.28 12.35 3.79
C LEU A 62 10.47 11.40 3.75
N ARG A 63 10.90 10.91 4.92
CA ARG A 63 11.87 9.82 4.97
C ARG A 63 11.16 8.57 4.45
N PRO A 64 11.74 7.87 3.46
CA PRO A 64 11.21 6.58 3.07
C PRO A 64 11.18 5.71 4.33
N THR A 65 9.99 5.34 4.76
CA THR A 65 9.85 4.25 5.71
C THR A 65 10.58 3.06 5.09
N ASN A 66 11.22 2.20 5.87
CA ASN A 66 11.85 0.96 5.40
C ASN A 66 10.86 -0.07 4.77
N TRP A 67 9.65 0.39 4.48
CA TRP A 67 8.62 -0.24 3.69
C TRP A 67 9.04 -0.18 2.24
N ILE A 68 9.29 -1.35 1.68
CA ILE A 68 9.45 -1.48 0.25
C ILE A 68 8.08 -1.70 -0.40
N ARG A 69 8.02 -1.58 -1.71
CA ARG A 69 6.78 -1.71 -2.48
C ARG A 69 6.01 -3.00 -2.17
N GLU A 70 6.71 -4.10 -1.93
CA GLU A 70 6.12 -5.39 -1.55
C GLU A 70 5.36 -5.31 -0.23
N ASP A 71 5.89 -4.58 0.76
CA ASP A 71 5.24 -4.40 2.05
C ASP A 71 3.90 -3.66 1.84
N ALA A 72 3.89 -2.58 1.06
CA ALA A 72 2.66 -1.84 0.73
C ALA A 72 1.61 -2.70 0.00
N ILE A 73 2.03 -3.55 -0.95
CA ILE A 73 1.13 -4.47 -1.68
C ILE A 73 0.50 -5.48 -0.70
N PHE A 74 1.29 -6.01 0.23
CA PHE A 74 0.82 -6.99 1.19
C PHE A 74 -0.16 -6.39 2.20
N PHE A 75 0.19 -5.26 2.83
CA PHE A 75 -0.62 -4.63 3.89
C PHE A 75 -1.88 -3.95 3.37
N SER A 76 -1.90 -3.52 2.10
CA SER A 76 -3.13 -3.10 1.42
C SER A 76 -4.08 -4.27 1.07
N GLN A 77 -3.72 -5.51 1.44
CA GLN A 77 -4.50 -6.73 1.20
C GLN A 77 -4.75 -6.99 -0.29
N ARG A 78 -3.78 -6.65 -1.14
CA ARG A 78 -3.88 -6.69 -2.60
C ARG A 78 -3.72 -8.13 -3.14
N GLY A 79 -4.74 -8.95 -2.94
CA GLY A 79 -4.90 -10.31 -3.48
C GLY A 79 -5.69 -10.37 -4.80
N PRO A 80 -5.96 -11.54 -5.40
CA PRO A 80 -6.88 -11.71 -6.52
C PRO A 80 -8.27 -11.18 -6.18
N ALA A 81 -8.73 -11.35 -4.93
CA ALA A 81 -9.97 -10.74 -4.44
C ALA A 81 -10.00 -9.21 -4.58
N TYR A 82 -8.87 -8.53 -4.38
CA TYR A 82 -8.76 -7.10 -4.65
C TYR A 82 -8.77 -6.82 -6.16
N LEU A 83 -8.07 -7.63 -6.95
CA LEU A 83 -8.01 -7.44 -8.42
C LEU A 83 -9.36 -7.63 -9.09
N LYS A 84 -10.16 -8.61 -8.65
CA LYS A 84 -11.54 -8.84 -9.12
C LYS A 84 -12.42 -7.62 -8.91
N ARG A 85 -12.27 -6.90 -7.78
CA ARG A 85 -12.99 -5.65 -7.50
C ARG A 85 -12.72 -4.56 -8.54
N PHE A 86 -11.55 -4.57 -9.17
CA PHE A 86 -11.17 -3.62 -10.22
C PHE A 86 -11.25 -4.23 -11.62
N HIS A 87 -11.90 -5.40 -11.77
CA HIS A 87 -12.02 -6.12 -13.05
C HIS A 87 -10.66 -6.44 -13.70
N LEU A 88 -9.62 -6.59 -12.88
CA LEU A 88 -8.26 -6.93 -13.32
C LEU A 88 -7.97 -8.43 -13.23
N SER A 89 -8.91 -9.21 -12.71
CA SER A 89 -8.86 -10.66 -12.62
C SER A 89 -10.26 -11.23 -12.60
N ASP A 90 -10.45 -12.37 -13.25
CA ASP A 90 -11.75 -13.05 -13.33
C ASP A 90 -12.09 -13.82 -12.05
N SER A 91 -11.10 -14.04 -11.16
CA SER A 91 -11.24 -14.88 -9.97
C SER A 91 -10.66 -14.25 -8.71
N ASP A 92 -11.37 -14.40 -7.61
CA ASP A 92 -10.93 -14.06 -6.25
C ASP A 92 -10.14 -15.19 -5.58
N TYR A 93 -10.06 -16.36 -6.23
CA TYR A 93 -9.41 -17.55 -5.70
C TYR A 93 -7.91 -17.61 -6.06
N CYS A 94 -7.15 -18.21 -5.17
CA CYS A 94 -5.81 -18.72 -5.43
C CYS A 94 -5.91 -19.97 -6.30
N SER A 95 -4.88 -20.27 -7.10
CA SER A 95 -4.78 -21.52 -7.87
C SER A 95 -4.79 -22.79 -7.00
N CYS A 96 -4.60 -22.68 -5.67
CA CYS A 96 -4.78 -23.79 -4.75
C CYS A 96 -6.22 -23.92 -4.19
N GLY A 97 -7.19 -23.20 -4.74
CA GLY A 97 -8.61 -23.26 -4.35
C GLY A 97 -9.01 -22.44 -3.12
N GLY A 98 -8.08 -21.77 -2.43
CA GLY A 98 -8.39 -20.87 -1.31
C GLY A 98 -8.73 -19.45 -1.75
N ILE A 99 -9.34 -18.64 -0.88
CA ILE A 99 -9.56 -17.21 -1.15
C ILE A 99 -8.20 -16.52 -1.25
N GLY A 100 -7.89 -15.85 -2.36
CA GLY A 100 -6.55 -15.33 -2.66
C GLY A 100 -6.10 -14.12 -1.82
N THR A 101 -6.61 -13.91 -0.62
CA THR A 101 -6.14 -12.82 0.24
C THR A 101 -4.66 -12.93 0.58
N ALA A 102 -3.99 -11.81 0.86
CA ALA A 102 -2.62 -11.81 1.36
C ALA A 102 -2.47 -12.67 2.63
N LEU A 103 -3.51 -12.71 3.47
CA LEU A 103 -3.57 -13.56 4.66
C LEU A 103 -3.51 -15.05 4.32
N HIS A 104 -4.30 -15.49 3.32
CA HIS A 104 -4.25 -16.89 2.85
C HIS A 104 -2.82 -17.28 2.43
N TYR A 105 -2.16 -16.44 1.62
CA TYR A 105 -0.77 -16.68 1.25
C TYR A 105 0.20 -16.66 2.44
N ALA A 106 -0.09 -15.89 3.48
CA ALA A 106 0.79 -15.84 4.65
C ALA A 106 0.58 -16.99 5.65
N THR A 107 -0.59 -17.65 5.66
CA THR A 107 -0.92 -18.58 6.75
C THR A 107 -1.37 -19.96 6.31
N GLY A 108 -1.65 -20.20 5.02
CA GLY A 108 -2.24 -21.47 4.61
C GLY A 108 -2.18 -21.83 3.12
N CYS A 109 -1.57 -21.02 2.27
CA CYS A 109 -1.40 -21.37 0.86
C CYS A 109 -0.29 -22.42 0.70
N ILE A 110 -0.54 -23.46 -0.09
CA ILE A 110 0.43 -24.52 -0.36
C ILE A 110 1.69 -24.02 -1.10
N PHE A 111 1.58 -22.93 -1.87
CA PHE A 111 2.71 -22.37 -2.62
C PHE A 111 3.67 -21.55 -1.76
N THR A 112 3.33 -21.30 -0.50
CA THR A 112 4.11 -20.42 0.39
C THR A 112 4.42 -21.07 1.73
N VAL A 113 4.35 -22.41 1.83
CA VAL A 113 4.55 -23.18 3.07
C VAL A 113 5.83 -22.78 3.80
N SER A 114 6.95 -22.64 3.08
CA SER A 114 8.24 -22.24 3.67
C SER A 114 8.25 -20.83 4.29
N TRP A 115 7.28 -19.99 3.93
CA TRP A 115 7.16 -18.60 4.35
C TRP A 115 5.96 -18.34 5.26
N HIS A 116 5.28 -19.40 5.71
CA HIS A 116 4.13 -19.26 6.58
C HIS A 116 4.48 -18.50 7.86
N MET A 117 3.52 -17.70 8.27
CA MET A 117 3.47 -16.97 9.52
C MET A 117 2.35 -17.55 10.37
N ARG A 118 2.48 -17.40 11.68
CA ARG A 118 1.44 -17.83 12.62
C ARG A 118 0.12 -17.15 12.26
N LYS A 119 -0.96 -17.93 12.15
CA LYS A 119 -2.29 -17.40 11.85
C LYS A 119 -2.74 -16.40 12.95
N PRO A 120 -3.36 -15.26 12.60
CA PRO A 120 -3.95 -14.38 13.60
C PRO A 120 -5.07 -15.11 14.36
N VAL A 121 -5.22 -14.75 15.63
CA VAL A 121 -6.44 -15.08 16.39
C VAL A 121 -7.61 -14.34 15.74
N PRO A 122 -8.81 -14.94 15.62
CA PRO A 122 -10.00 -14.24 15.15
C PRO A 122 -10.14 -12.87 15.83
N ASN A 123 -10.48 -11.83 15.06
CA ASN A 123 -10.59 -10.43 15.51
C ASN A 123 -9.27 -9.70 15.83
N PHE A 124 -8.11 -10.38 15.94
CA PHE A 124 -6.79 -9.76 16.18
C PHE A 124 -5.97 -9.54 14.89
N GLY A 125 -6.66 -9.30 13.77
CA GLY A 125 -6.02 -9.14 12.47
C GLY A 125 -5.11 -7.91 12.40
N GLN A 126 -5.47 -6.82 13.08
CA GLN A 126 -4.70 -5.57 13.06
C GLN A 126 -3.41 -5.68 13.87
N GLU A 127 -3.48 -6.26 15.07
CA GLU A 127 -2.36 -6.53 15.95
C GLU A 127 -1.37 -7.49 15.28
N TRP A 128 -1.90 -8.47 14.55
CA TRP A 128 -1.09 -9.36 13.73
C TRP A 128 -0.33 -8.59 12.65
N LEU A 129 -0.98 -7.71 11.89
CA LEU A 129 -0.30 -6.90 10.86
C LEU A 129 0.77 -5.99 11.49
N LYS A 130 0.49 -5.36 12.64
CA LYS A 130 1.49 -4.58 13.40
C LYS A 130 2.73 -5.41 13.74
N ARG A 131 2.55 -6.64 14.22
CA ARG A 131 3.66 -7.57 14.51
C ARG A 131 4.43 -7.95 13.25
N VAL A 132 3.75 -8.20 12.14
CA VAL A 132 4.39 -8.55 10.86
C VAL A 132 5.23 -7.37 10.34
N VAL A 133 4.77 -6.13 10.45
CA VAL A 133 5.53 -4.93 10.06
C VAL A 133 6.74 -4.72 10.94
N ASN A 134 6.58 -4.83 12.26
CA ASN A 134 7.63 -4.48 13.20
C ASN A 134 8.75 -5.53 13.25
N THR A 135 8.53 -6.72 12.70
CA THR A 135 9.51 -7.82 12.73
C THR A 135 10.23 -7.94 11.39
N LEU A 136 11.58 -7.84 11.38
CA LEU A 136 12.38 -7.97 10.17
C LEU A 136 12.18 -9.33 9.45
N VAL A 137 12.12 -10.41 10.23
CA VAL A 137 11.90 -11.78 9.71
C VAL A 137 10.54 -11.88 9.01
N SER A 138 9.48 -11.37 9.62
CA SER A 138 8.14 -11.39 9.04
C SER A 138 8.06 -10.55 7.78
N ARG A 139 8.74 -9.40 7.73
CA ARG A 139 8.86 -8.60 6.50
C ARG A 139 9.62 -9.34 5.41
N HIS A 140 10.70 -10.05 5.73
CA HIS A 140 11.38 -10.89 4.74
C HIS A 140 10.44 -11.94 4.15
N LYS A 141 9.65 -12.62 5.00
CA LYS A 141 8.62 -13.57 4.57
C LYS A 141 7.57 -12.92 3.67
N THR A 142 7.06 -11.75 4.06
CA THR A 142 6.11 -10.95 3.27
C THR A 142 6.64 -10.65 1.86
N ARG A 143 7.90 -10.23 1.75
CA ARG A 143 8.54 -9.92 0.47
C ARG A 143 8.62 -11.14 -0.44
N ARG A 144 8.99 -12.31 0.11
CA ARG A 144 9.01 -13.58 -0.62
C ARG A 144 7.62 -13.99 -1.08
N ILE A 145 6.61 -13.86 -0.21
CA ILE A 145 5.21 -14.16 -0.54
C ILE A 145 4.72 -13.26 -1.69
N VAL A 146 4.96 -11.95 -1.63
CA VAL A 146 4.54 -11.03 -2.70
C VAL A 146 5.24 -11.35 -4.02
N LYS A 147 6.51 -11.77 -3.99
CA LYS A 147 7.22 -12.21 -5.18
C LYS A 147 6.55 -13.43 -5.82
N ILE A 148 6.21 -14.45 -5.02
CA ILE A 148 5.48 -15.65 -5.50
C ILE A 148 4.10 -15.28 -6.04
N ILE A 149 3.39 -14.39 -5.37
CA ILE A 149 2.09 -13.86 -5.82
C ILE A 149 2.23 -13.19 -7.20
N ARG A 150 3.33 -12.47 -7.44
CA ARG A 150 3.61 -11.83 -8.72
C ARG A 150 4.01 -12.83 -9.80
N GLU A 151 4.81 -13.83 -9.48
CA GLU A 151 5.28 -14.85 -10.44
C GLU A 151 4.17 -15.80 -10.88
N LYS A 152 3.26 -16.16 -9.94
CA LYS A 152 2.09 -16.99 -10.24
C LYS A 152 0.97 -16.22 -10.94
N ARG A 153 1.15 -14.91 -11.17
CA ARG A 153 0.21 -14.05 -11.90
C ARG A 153 0.87 -13.51 -13.16
N SER A 154 0.15 -13.55 -14.26
CA SER A 154 0.29 -12.58 -15.34
C SER A 154 -0.18 -11.21 -14.82
N PHE A 155 0.56 -10.58 -13.90
CA PHE A 155 0.34 -9.18 -13.55
C PHE A 155 0.84 -8.34 -14.73
N PRO A 156 0.00 -7.61 -15.46
CA PRO A 156 0.53 -6.69 -16.43
C PRO A 156 1.25 -5.55 -15.69
N ALA A 157 2.46 -5.26 -16.13
CA ALA A 157 3.43 -4.39 -15.45
C ALA A 157 2.93 -2.96 -15.17
N TYR A 158 1.83 -2.52 -15.80
CA TYR A 158 1.30 -1.15 -15.72
C TYR A 158 0.61 -0.80 -14.39
N LEU A 159 0.18 -1.78 -13.58
CA LEU A 159 -0.45 -1.50 -12.28
C LEU A 159 0.55 -1.11 -11.18
N ALA A 160 1.81 -0.91 -11.56
CA ALA A 160 2.89 -0.46 -10.71
C ALA A 160 2.79 0.99 -10.22
N PHE A 161 1.97 1.82 -10.86
CA PHE A 161 2.13 3.28 -10.77
C PHE A 161 1.25 4.02 -9.76
N ASN A 162 0.20 3.42 -9.19
CA ASN A 162 -0.82 4.23 -8.50
C ASN A 162 -0.75 4.16 -6.96
N PHE A 163 0.43 4.31 -6.34
CA PHE A 163 0.49 4.55 -4.89
C PHE A 163 1.53 5.58 -4.42
N LEU A 164 2.02 6.44 -5.33
CA LEU A 164 2.67 7.71 -4.96
C LEU A 164 1.88 8.94 -5.44
N ALA A 165 0.65 8.77 -5.94
CA ALA A 165 -0.17 9.86 -6.42
C ALA A 165 -1.67 9.64 -6.12
N SER A 166 -2.01 9.44 -4.84
CA SER A 166 -3.40 9.56 -4.35
C SER A 166 -3.38 10.01 -2.90
#